data_AF-A0A1I8Q9I8-F1
#
_entry.id   AF-A0A1I8Q9I8-F1
#
_cell.length_a   1.000
_cell.length_b   1.000
_cell.length_c   1.000
_cell.angle_alpha   90.00
_cell.angle_beta   90.00
_cell.angle_gamma   90.00
#
_symmetry.space_group_name_H-M   'P 1'
#
loop_
_entity.id
_entity.type
_entity.pdbx_description
1 polymer ?
#
loop_
_entity_poly.entity_id
_entity_poly.type
_entity_poly.pdbx_seq_one_letter_code
_entity_poly.pdbx_strand_id
1 'polypeptide(L)'
;MSAAAVRNDNNDFWDMGSSRPDENPSRLRLWLTISAQKRFLEISWVNAPALEDDRIMLTSGEPYNFEKLKYIATDKTPMAEFSKEEDDISKTLDQEEEGSGFGNESSTTQPAMGESGYYANDIHYWISNNATNKIVAALTPTASSLWFTTGVPFDYSLSKAVTAQTSCYGFWATYINGNGTILASTCLHAYPRWMNEMKSTIGRLRFRDLFIPGSHDSGSYRLNFNPLHQENLVTKYSLCQDDDIRGQLMHGIRYLDIRVGYHPNTPELFFINHGIVRQRPLVEIIDQVKEFVEETNEIIIFGLKEFPVGFGKNLTVHHKLAHFLKDHFGELVVHPSATWRATLNDIWSRKQNVILAYDKQEVVQLYPHLLFGSVEQRWGNVQKWADLEAFLRANSDNDVS
;
A
#
# COMPACT_ATOMS: atom_id res chain seq x y z
N MET A 1 -1.60 -4.96 -2.05
CA MET A 1 -1.41 -5.25 -3.49
C MET A 1 -0.80 -6.64 -3.59
N SER A 2 -1.51 -7.61 -4.19
CA SER A 2 -0.99 -8.97 -4.36
C SER A 2 -0.35 -9.10 -5.73
N ALA A 3 0.94 -9.43 -5.76
CA ALA A 3 1.61 -9.85 -6.99
C ALA A 3 1.26 -11.30 -7.35
N ALA A 4 1.47 -11.63 -8.61
CA ALA A 4 1.04 -12.81 -9.34
C ALA A 4 0.75 -14.13 -8.59
N ALA A 5 -0.43 -14.70 -8.85
CA ALA A 5 -0.74 -16.11 -8.66
C ALA A 5 -0.50 -16.93 -9.95
N VAL A 6 -0.28 -18.23 -9.80
CA VAL A 6 -0.25 -19.23 -10.88
C VAL A 6 -1.47 -20.14 -10.72
N ARG A 7 -2.21 -20.46 -11.78
CA ARG A 7 -3.33 -21.42 -11.70
C ARG A 7 -2.78 -22.85 -11.84
N ASN A 8 -3.14 -23.75 -10.93
CA ASN A 8 -2.95 -25.21 -11.11
C ASN A 8 -4.34 -25.89 -11.21
N ASP A 9 -4.39 -27.08 -11.79
CA ASP A 9 -5.60 -27.89 -12.07
C ASP A 9 -6.45 -28.25 -10.82
N ASN A 10 -5.99 -27.89 -9.63
CA ASN A 10 -6.65 -28.13 -8.34
C ASN A 10 -7.28 -26.89 -7.67
N ASN A 11 -7.42 -25.75 -8.36
CA ASN A 11 -8.09 -24.54 -7.83
C ASN A 11 -7.42 -23.84 -6.60
N ASP A 12 -6.15 -24.15 -6.29
CA ASP A 12 -5.43 -23.47 -5.20
C ASP A 12 -4.83 -22.11 -5.63
N PHE A 13 -5.07 -21.06 -4.84
CA PHE A 13 -4.48 -19.74 -5.01
C PHE A 13 -3.20 -19.59 -4.17
N TRP A 14 -2.15 -19.04 -4.76
CA TRP A 14 -0.84 -18.83 -4.12
C TRP A 14 -0.85 -17.55 -3.27
N ASP A 15 -0.42 -17.67 -2.01
CA ASP A 15 -0.06 -16.53 -1.17
C ASP A 15 1.45 -16.28 -1.30
N MET A 16 1.80 -15.16 -1.95
CA MET A 16 3.19 -14.81 -2.30
C MET A 16 4.06 -14.38 -1.11
N GLY A 17 3.52 -14.33 0.11
CA GLY A 17 4.34 -14.32 1.34
C GLY A 17 5.10 -15.63 1.56
N SER A 18 4.74 -16.70 0.85
CA SER A 18 5.40 -18.00 0.88
C SER A 18 5.57 -18.54 -0.54
N SER A 19 6.81 -18.75 -0.96
CA SER A 19 7.20 -19.17 -2.30
C SER A 19 6.81 -20.60 -2.72
N ARG A 20 5.73 -21.19 -2.18
CA ARG A 20 5.28 -22.59 -2.40
C ARG A 20 3.78 -22.77 -2.18
N PRO A 21 3.13 -23.83 -2.73
CA PRO A 21 1.76 -24.16 -2.34
C PRO A 21 1.82 -24.49 -0.85
N ASP A 22 0.86 -23.98 -0.10
CA ASP A 22 0.89 -23.90 1.36
C ASP A 22 1.06 -25.31 1.97
N GLU A 23 2.28 -25.63 2.44
CA GLU A 23 2.59 -26.96 2.99
C GLU A 23 1.80 -27.23 4.29
N ASN A 24 1.20 -26.18 4.91
CA ASN A 24 0.37 -26.33 6.10
C ASN A 24 -0.78 -25.30 6.18
N PRO A 25 -2.01 -25.63 5.74
CA PRO A 25 -3.16 -24.73 5.76
C PRO A 25 -3.62 -24.33 7.18
N SER A 26 -3.17 -25.04 8.22
CA SER A 26 -3.48 -24.72 9.62
C SER A 26 -2.50 -23.74 10.27
N ARG A 27 -1.46 -23.30 9.53
CA ARG A 27 -0.45 -22.37 10.04
C ARG A 27 -1.06 -21.00 10.33
N LEU A 28 -0.71 -20.42 11.47
CA LEU A 28 -0.98 -19.01 11.79
C LEU A 28 -0.31 -18.11 10.75
N ARG A 29 -1.08 -17.19 10.18
CA ARG A 29 -0.59 -16.18 9.23
C ARG A 29 -1.05 -14.79 9.62
N LEU A 30 -0.21 -13.81 9.29
CA LEU A 30 -0.50 -12.39 9.42
C LEU A 30 -0.17 -11.66 8.13
N TRP A 31 -0.96 -10.64 7.83
CA TRP A 31 -0.66 -9.66 6.80
C TRP A 31 -0.76 -8.26 7.40
N LEU A 32 0.15 -7.39 6.95
CA LEU A 32 0.16 -5.98 7.26
C LEU A 32 -0.08 -5.20 5.97
N THR A 33 -1.16 -4.41 5.96
CA THR A 33 -1.61 -3.66 4.78
C THR A 33 -1.89 -2.21 5.14
N ILE A 34 -2.11 -1.39 4.12
CA ILE A 34 -2.52 0.01 4.28
C ILE A 34 -3.95 0.14 3.76
N SER A 35 -4.82 0.69 4.59
CA SER A 35 -6.21 0.95 4.22
C SER A 35 -6.27 1.95 3.07
N ALA A 36 -6.85 1.58 1.93
CA ALA A 36 -7.01 2.49 0.79
C ALA A 36 -7.89 3.71 1.12
N GLN A 37 -8.87 3.54 2.01
CA GLN A 37 -9.79 4.62 2.40
C GLN A 37 -9.23 5.49 3.53
N LYS A 38 -8.65 4.87 4.56
CA LYS A 38 -8.24 5.57 5.79
C LYS A 38 -6.75 5.89 5.85
N ARG A 39 -5.93 5.26 5.00
CA ARG A 39 -4.45 5.31 5.02
C ARG A 39 -3.84 4.91 6.36
N PHE A 40 -4.55 4.07 7.10
CA PHE A 40 -4.09 3.51 8.36
C PHE A 40 -3.54 2.11 8.14
N LEU A 41 -2.60 1.71 8.98
CA LEU A 41 -2.10 0.34 9.00
C LEU A 41 -3.21 -0.60 9.45
N GLU A 42 -3.38 -1.68 8.70
CA GLU A 42 -4.36 -2.74 8.92
C GLU A 42 -3.63 -4.06 9.11
N ILE A 43 -4.05 -4.81 10.11
CA ILE A 43 -3.50 -6.13 10.40
C ILE A 43 -4.62 -7.14 10.19
N SER A 44 -4.33 -8.19 9.43
CA SER A 44 -5.23 -9.34 9.27
C SER A 44 -4.51 -10.62 9.61
N TRP A 45 -5.27 -11.64 10.02
CA TRP A 45 -4.73 -12.93 10.42
C TRP A 45 -5.70 -14.06 10.14
N VAL A 46 -5.17 -15.28 10.05
CA VAL A 46 -5.96 -16.53 10.02
C VAL A 46 -5.29 -17.58 10.90
N ASN A 47 -6.07 -18.55 11.36
CA ASN A 47 -5.61 -19.64 12.25
C ASN A 47 -4.92 -19.15 13.54
N ALA A 48 -5.35 -18.00 14.06
CA ALA A 48 -4.85 -17.50 15.33
C ALA A 48 -5.33 -18.39 16.49
N PRO A 49 -4.44 -18.82 17.41
CA PRO A 49 -4.83 -19.50 18.64
C PRO A 49 -5.80 -18.65 19.49
N ALA A 50 -5.60 -17.34 19.49
CA ALA A 50 -6.41 -16.33 20.17
C ALA A 50 -6.64 -16.64 21.67
N LEU A 51 -5.59 -17.05 22.39
CA LEU A 51 -5.65 -17.22 23.83
C LEU A 51 -5.72 -15.85 24.54
N GLU A 52 -6.21 -15.83 25.79
CA GLU A 52 -6.50 -14.61 26.54
C GLU A 52 -5.32 -13.63 26.65
N ASP A 53 -4.10 -14.15 26.83
CA ASP A 53 -2.87 -13.36 26.96
C ASP A 53 -2.15 -13.14 25.61
N ASP A 54 -2.63 -13.70 24.51
CA ASP A 54 -2.01 -13.52 23.20
C ASP A 54 -2.22 -12.09 22.70
N ARG A 55 -1.24 -11.57 21.97
CA ARG A 55 -1.28 -10.20 21.43
C ARG A 55 -0.74 -10.16 20.02
N ILE A 56 -1.28 -9.25 19.21
CA ILE A 56 -0.63 -8.82 17.97
C ILE A 56 -0.04 -7.43 18.21
N MET A 57 1.27 -7.33 18.04
CA MET A 57 2.07 -6.12 18.26
C MET A 57 2.46 -5.50 16.93
N LEU A 58 2.21 -4.21 16.77
CA LEU A 58 2.71 -3.41 15.67
C LEU A 58 3.95 -2.64 16.15
N THR A 59 5.09 -2.87 15.51
CA THR A 59 6.38 -2.23 15.85
C THR A 59 6.94 -1.43 14.69
N SER A 60 7.74 -0.40 14.97
CA SER A 60 8.41 0.43 13.95
C SER A 60 9.72 -0.18 13.41
N GLY A 61 10.12 -1.33 13.92
CA GLY A 61 11.31 -2.09 13.51
C GLY A 61 11.08 -3.59 13.70
N GLU A 62 11.98 -4.40 13.15
CA GLU A 62 11.92 -5.86 13.25
C GLU A 62 12.05 -6.31 14.71
N PRO A 63 11.05 -7.04 15.25
CA PRO A 63 11.14 -7.56 16.60
C PRO A 63 11.80 -8.94 16.63
N TYR A 64 12.78 -9.12 17.53
CA TYR A 64 13.37 -10.42 17.84
C TYR A 64 13.13 -10.85 19.29
N ASN A 65 12.62 -9.94 20.13
CA ASN A 65 12.33 -10.21 21.53
C ASN A 65 11.12 -9.37 22.01
N PHE A 66 10.28 -9.97 22.86
CA PHE A 66 9.22 -9.30 23.60
C PHE A 66 9.26 -9.71 25.07
N GLU A 67 9.18 -8.72 25.96
CA GLU A 67 9.19 -8.95 27.40
C GLU A 67 7.98 -8.27 28.04
N LYS A 68 7.33 -8.98 28.96
CA LYS A 68 6.23 -8.49 29.78
C LYS A 68 6.81 -7.97 31.09
N LEU A 69 6.81 -6.64 31.27
CA LEU A 69 7.29 -6.00 32.48
C LEU A 69 6.11 -5.61 33.38
N LYS A 70 6.30 -5.82 34.68
CA LYS A 70 5.36 -5.31 35.69
C LYS A 70 5.60 -3.82 35.89
N TYR A 71 4.54 -3.04 35.73
CA TYR A 71 4.56 -1.63 36.09
C TYR A 71 4.64 -1.51 37.62
N ILE A 72 5.70 -0.87 38.10
CA ILE A 72 5.85 -0.50 39.50
C ILE A 72 5.66 1.02 39.53
N ALA A 73 4.52 1.48 40.06
CA ALA A 73 4.33 2.90 40.32
C ALA A 73 5.42 3.36 41.29
N THR A 74 6.37 4.16 40.82
CA THR A 74 7.33 4.80 41.72
C THR A 74 6.61 5.92 42.45
N ASP A 75 6.68 5.95 43.79
CA ASP A 75 6.13 6.99 44.70
C ASP A 75 6.79 8.38 44.55
N LYS A 76 7.00 8.84 43.32
CA LYS A 76 7.46 10.18 43.02
C LYS A 76 6.69 10.69 41.81
N THR A 77 5.53 11.27 42.07
CA THR A 77 5.00 12.34 41.22
C THR A 77 6.12 13.37 41.05
N PRO A 78 6.58 13.69 39.83
CA PRO A 78 7.41 14.87 39.65
C PRO A 78 6.49 16.05 39.92
N MET A 79 6.57 16.63 41.12
CA MET A 79 6.10 17.98 41.36
C MET A 79 6.84 18.86 40.35
N ALA A 80 6.10 19.43 39.40
CA ALA A 80 6.63 20.43 38.51
C ALA A 80 7.27 21.54 39.36
N GLU A 81 8.58 21.67 39.27
CA GLU A 81 9.33 22.78 39.84
C GLU A 81 9.07 23.99 38.94
N PHE A 82 7.97 24.68 39.19
CA PHE A 82 7.78 26.03 38.65
C PHE A 82 8.62 26.99 39.50
N SER A 83 9.76 27.38 38.95
CA SER A 83 10.53 28.53 39.42
C SER A 83 9.62 29.76 39.45
N LYS A 84 9.45 30.34 40.63
CA LYS A 84 8.84 31.67 40.79
C LYS A 84 9.81 32.71 40.24
N GLU A 85 9.49 33.29 39.10
CA GLU A 85 9.85 34.68 38.82
C GLU A 85 8.56 35.51 38.93
N GLU A 86 8.60 36.44 39.87
CA GLU A 86 7.59 37.47 40.07
C GLU A 86 7.63 38.42 38.88
N ASP A 87 6.48 38.67 38.25
CA ASP A 87 6.24 39.97 37.64
C ASP A 87 4.80 40.41 37.92
N ASP A 88 4.76 41.50 38.66
CA ASP A 88 3.65 42.36 39.04
C ASP A 88 3.00 42.97 37.78
N ILE A 89 1.67 42.94 37.69
CA ILE A 89 0.84 44.04 37.16
C ILE A 89 -0.60 43.82 37.67
N SER A 90 -0.94 44.66 38.64
CA SER A 90 -2.30 44.97 39.08
C SER A 90 -3.16 45.63 37.99
N LYS A 91 -4.47 45.34 38.01
CA LYS A 91 -5.64 46.25 37.85
C LYS A 91 -6.91 45.44 37.57
N THR A 92 -7.75 45.20 38.59
CA THR A 92 -9.02 45.90 38.90
C THR A 92 -10.14 45.69 37.88
N LEU A 93 -11.26 45.14 38.35
CA LEU A 93 -12.64 45.64 38.26
C LEU A 93 -13.59 44.71 39.08
N ASP A 94 -13.90 45.10 40.32
CA ASP A 94 -15.24 45.44 40.87
C ASP A 94 -16.48 44.93 40.08
N GLN A 95 -17.63 44.49 40.65
CA GLN A 95 -18.29 44.69 41.94
C GLN A 95 -19.60 43.84 41.99
N GLU A 96 -20.07 43.51 43.22
CA GLU A 96 -21.48 43.44 43.71
C GLU A 96 -22.44 42.31 43.21
N GLU A 97 -23.35 41.70 43.99
CA GLU A 97 -23.78 41.77 45.40
C GLU A 97 -24.74 40.58 45.73
N GLU A 98 -24.83 40.24 47.03
CA GLU A 98 -25.96 39.70 47.87
C GLU A 98 -26.97 38.66 47.33
N GLY A 99 -27.48 37.67 48.08
CA GLY A 99 -27.47 37.26 49.50
C GLY A 99 -28.49 36.10 49.62
N SER A 100 -28.29 35.03 50.40
CA SER A 100 -28.67 34.88 51.82
C SER A 100 -29.06 33.41 52.04
N GLY A 101 -28.79 32.84 53.23
CA GLY A 101 -29.38 31.56 53.66
C GLY A 101 -28.44 30.61 54.41
N PHE A 102 -28.10 30.97 55.65
CA PHE A 102 -27.38 30.13 56.62
C PHE A 102 -28.19 28.92 57.09
N GLY A 103 -27.50 27.79 57.28
CA GLY A 103 -27.96 26.62 58.01
C GLY A 103 -26.76 25.77 58.44
N ASN A 104 -26.09 26.19 59.52
CA ASN A 104 -25.02 25.44 60.19
C ASN A 104 -25.63 24.30 61.02
N GLU A 105 -25.28 23.05 60.71
CA GLU A 105 -25.14 22.01 61.74
C GLU A 105 -23.80 21.30 61.54
N SER A 106 -22.89 21.63 62.46
CA SER A 106 -21.65 20.90 62.71
C SER A 106 -22.00 19.60 63.41
N SER A 107 -21.78 18.47 62.74
CA SER A 107 -21.62 17.19 63.40
C SER A 107 -20.28 16.58 62.99
N THR A 108 -19.28 16.82 63.83
CA THR A 108 -18.00 16.14 63.83
C THR A 108 -18.21 14.66 64.10
N THR A 109 -18.23 13.86 63.04
CA THR A 109 -17.94 12.42 63.11
C THR A 109 -16.79 12.15 62.15
N GLN A 110 -15.61 11.86 62.71
CA GLN A 110 -14.50 11.28 61.95
C GLN A 110 -14.97 9.93 61.39
N PRO A 111 -14.96 9.70 60.06
CA PRO A 111 -14.96 8.35 59.54
C PRO A 111 -13.54 7.80 59.71
N ALA A 112 -13.46 6.65 60.36
CA ALA A 112 -12.23 5.89 60.58
C ALA A 112 -11.39 5.78 59.30
N MET A 113 -10.07 5.88 59.46
CA MET A 113 -9.10 5.38 58.49
C MET A 113 -9.38 3.88 58.25
N GLY A 114 -10.23 3.58 57.28
CA GLY A 114 -10.20 2.31 56.60
C GLY A 114 -8.98 2.33 55.70
N GLU A 115 -7.99 1.50 56.00
CA GLU A 115 -6.97 1.09 55.03
C GLU A 115 -7.68 0.40 53.85
N SER A 116 -8.26 1.17 52.93
CA SER A 116 -8.53 0.65 51.60
C SER A 116 -7.19 0.63 50.90
N GLY A 117 -6.46 -0.47 51.08
CA GLY A 117 -5.34 -0.79 50.22
C GLY A 117 -5.85 -0.71 48.79
N TYR A 118 -5.44 0.34 48.06
CA TYR A 118 -5.49 0.32 46.61
C TYR A 118 -4.54 -0.81 46.22
N TYR A 119 -5.09 -2.01 46.02
CA TYR A 119 -4.39 -3.04 45.27
C TYR A 119 -4.21 -2.43 43.88
N ALA A 120 -3.04 -1.86 43.62
CA ALA A 120 -2.63 -1.52 42.27
C ALA A 120 -2.80 -2.83 41.49
N ASN A 121 -3.77 -2.88 40.58
CA ASN A 121 -3.87 -3.98 39.64
C ASN A 121 -2.48 -4.17 39.06
N ASP A 122 -2.03 -5.42 38.96
CA ASP A 122 -0.73 -5.76 38.38
C ASP A 122 -0.72 -5.36 36.89
N ILE A 123 -0.48 -4.07 36.62
CA ILE A 123 -0.42 -3.51 35.28
C ILE A 123 0.86 -4.05 34.67
N HIS A 124 0.73 -4.78 33.59
CA HIS A 124 1.87 -5.23 32.80
C HIS A 124 1.90 -4.44 31.50
N TYR A 125 3.11 -4.13 31.03
CA TYR A 125 3.33 -3.56 29.72
C TYR A 125 4.36 -4.38 28.95
N TRP A 126 4.27 -4.32 27.63
CA TRP A 126 5.19 -5.01 26.74
C TRP A 126 6.29 -4.07 26.28
N ILE A 127 7.51 -4.60 26.22
CA ILE A 127 8.63 -3.96 25.52
C ILE A 127 9.10 -4.86 24.39
N SER A 128 9.66 -4.28 23.33
CA SER A 128 10.30 -5.00 22.23
C SER A 128 11.78 -4.64 22.15
N ASN A 129 12.63 -5.64 21.90
CA ASN A 129 14.08 -5.48 21.73
C ASN A 129 14.72 -4.63 22.85
N ASN A 130 14.51 -4.99 24.11
CA ASN A 130 15.03 -4.25 25.28
C ASN A 130 14.63 -2.77 25.28
N ALA A 131 13.36 -2.48 24.92
CA ALA A 131 12.77 -1.15 24.79
C ALA A 131 13.39 -0.24 23.70
N THR A 132 14.22 -0.78 22.80
CA THR A 132 14.76 -0.03 21.65
C THR A 132 13.82 -0.03 20.45
N ASN A 133 12.89 -1.00 20.37
CA ASN A 133 11.92 -1.09 19.30
C ASN A 133 10.55 -0.60 19.77
N LYS A 134 10.03 0.45 19.13
CA LYS A 134 8.79 1.10 19.54
C LYS A 134 7.58 0.26 19.14
N ILE A 135 6.79 -0.15 20.12
CA ILE A 135 5.44 -0.70 19.91
C ILE A 135 4.51 0.49 19.69
N VAL A 136 3.92 0.59 18.50
CA VAL A 136 3.04 1.70 18.09
C VAL A 136 1.55 1.37 18.18
N ALA A 137 1.22 0.07 18.17
CA ALA A 137 -0.11 -0.42 18.49
C ALA A 137 -0.02 -1.85 19.04
N ALA A 138 -0.99 -2.23 19.86
CA ALA A 138 -1.17 -3.58 20.35
C ALA A 138 -2.66 -3.91 20.33
N LEU A 139 -3.03 -5.11 19.92
CA LEU A 139 -4.41 -5.58 19.93
C LEU A 139 -4.49 -7.03 20.40
N THR A 140 -5.66 -7.37 20.96
CA THR A 140 -5.98 -8.75 21.33
C THR A 140 -6.62 -9.45 20.13
N PRO A 141 -6.01 -10.52 19.60
CA PRO A 141 -6.58 -11.28 18.48
C PRO A 141 -7.88 -11.98 18.92
N THR A 142 -8.81 -12.15 17.99
CA THR A 142 -10.03 -12.95 18.22
C THR A 142 -10.19 -13.98 17.12
N ALA A 143 -10.92 -15.06 17.41
CA ALA A 143 -11.30 -16.06 16.40
C ALA A 143 -12.43 -15.58 15.48
N SER A 144 -13.21 -14.57 15.90
CA SER A 144 -14.39 -14.07 15.18
C SER A 144 -14.08 -12.90 14.24
N SER A 145 -12.99 -12.17 14.46
CA SER A 145 -12.50 -11.14 13.54
C SER A 145 -11.15 -11.56 12.96
N LEU A 146 -11.00 -11.42 11.64
CA LEU A 146 -9.77 -11.75 10.92
C LEU A 146 -9.00 -10.51 10.46
N TRP A 147 -9.44 -9.32 10.87
CA TRP A 147 -8.83 -8.05 10.48
C TRP A 147 -9.08 -6.94 11.51
N PHE A 148 -8.20 -5.94 11.54
CA PHE A 148 -8.30 -4.76 12.40
C PHE A 148 -7.60 -3.54 11.80
N THR A 149 -8.26 -2.37 11.79
CA THR A 149 -7.62 -1.08 11.47
C THR A 149 -7.03 -0.47 12.74
N THR A 150 -5.71 -0.26 12.75
CA THR A 150 -4.97 0.15 13.97
C THR A 150 -5.15 1.62 14.37
N GLY A 151 -5.59 2.48 13.45
CA GLY A 151 -5.59 3.93 13.64
C GLY A 151 -4.21 4.58 13.47
N VAL A 152 -3.15 3.79 13.25
CA VAL A 152 -1.79 4.31 13.00
C VAL A 152 -1.72 4.77 11.54
N PRO A 153 -1.50 6.07 11.25
CA PRO A 153 -1.37 6.56 9.89
C PRO A 153 -0.08 6.06 9.25
N PHE A 154 -0.16 5.71 7.97
CA PHE A 154 1.01 5.36 7.18
C PHE A 154 1.62 6.60 6.52
N ASP A 155 2.93 6.80 6.73
CA ASP A 155 3.69 7.84 6.07
C ASP A 155 4.25 7.33 4.74
N TYR A 156 3.76 7.89 3.64
CA TYR A 156 4.18 7.53 2.28
C TYR A 156 5.61 8.01 1.95
N SER A 157 6.25 8.80 2.81
CA SER A 157 7.70 9.03 2.72
C SER A 157 8.49 7.73 2.87
N LEU A 158 7.98 6.77 3.65
CA LEU A 158 8.58 5.44 3.82
C LEU A 158 8.52 4.63 2.52
N SER A 159 7.39 4.70 1.81
CA SER A 159 7.23 4.07 0.48
C SER A 159 8.23 4.62 -0.53
N LYS A 160 8.46 5.93 -0.54
CA LYS A 160 9.44 6.58 -1.41
C LYS A 160 10.89 6.21 -1.12
N ALA A 161 11.19 5.77 0.10
CA ALA A 161 12.53 5.35 0.50
C ALA A 161 12.85 3.90 0.11
N VAL A 162 11.88 3.14 -0.40
CA VAL A 162 12.05 1.77 -0.85
C VAL A 162 13.01 1.71 -2.04
N THR A 163 13.99 0.81 -1.98
CA THR A 163 14.92 0.53 -3.07
C THR A 163 14.69 -0.87 -3.63
N ALA A 164 15.37 -1.23 -4.72
CA ALA A 164 15.28 -2.58 -5.28
C ALA A 164 15.90 -3.70 -4.40
N GLN A 165 16.45 -3.36 -3.23
CA GLN A 165 16.97 -4.29 -2.23
C GLN A 165 16.09 -4.33 -0.96
N THR A 166 15.11 -3.43 -0.85
CA THR A 166 14.18 -3.41 0.27
C THR A 166 13.19 -4.57 0.14
N SER A 167 13.08 -5.39 1.17
CA SER A 167 12.04 -6.42 1.31
C SER A 167 11.00 -6.01 2.34
N CYS A 168 11.43 -5.63 3.54
CA CYS A 168 10.62 -5.11 4.64
C CYS A 168 10.94 -3.65 4.92
N TYR A 169 9.94 -2.85 5.27
CA TYR A 169 10.16 -1.45 5.63
C TYR A 169 9.08 -0.91 6.57
N GLY A 170 9.42 0.13 7.33
CA GLY A 170 8.47 0.92 8.14
C GLY A 170 7.91 0.23 9.38
N PHE A 171 7.19 -0.90 9.21
CA PHE A 171 6.39 -1.51 10.27
C PHE A 171 6.37 -3.04 10.19
N TRP A 172 6.27 -3.67 11.36
CA TRP A 172 6.11 -5.11 11.54
C TRP A 172 4.88 -5.42 12.39
N ALA A 173 4.12 -6.43 11.99
CA ALA A 173 3.02 -6.99 12.78
C ALA A 173 3.43 -8.37 13.28
N THR A 174 3.40 -8.57 14.60
CA THR A 174 3.91 -9.80 15.23
C THR A 174 2.92 -10.36 16.21
N TYR A 175 2.56 -11.63 16.03
CA TYR A 175 1.76 -12.38 16.98
C TYR A 175 2.67 -12.97 18.05
N ILE A 176 2.36 -12.68 19.31
CA ILE A 176 3.03 -13.24 20.47
C ILE A 176 2.04 -13.95 21.38
N ASN A 177 2.51 -15.02 22.03
CA ASN A 177 1.75 -15.63 23.12
C ASN A 177 1.91 -14.87 24.44
N GLY A 178 1.20 -15.29 25.48
CA GLY A 178 1.27 -14.68 26.82
C GLY A 178 2.66 -14.65 27.48
N ASN A 179 3.59 -15.48 27.01
CA ASN A 179 4.99 -15.50 27.48
C ASN A 179 5.93 -14.61 26.65
N GLY A 180 5.41 -13.93 25.61
CA GLY A 180 6.22 -13.11 24.71
C GLY A 180 6.88 -13.89 23.56
N THR A 181 6.59 -15.18 23.42
CA THR A 181 7.12 -15.99 22.32
C THR A 181 6.47 -15.56 21.01
N ILE A 182 7.29 -15.23 20.01
CA ILE A 182 6.83 -14.90 18.65
C ILE A 182 6.34 -16.18 17.97
N LEU A 183 5.06 -16.21 17.60
CA LEU A 183 4.46 -17.33 16.87
C LEU A 183 4.42 -17.08 15.36
N ALA A 184 4.28 -15.83 14.95
CA ALA A 184 4.35 -15.41 13.55
C ALA A 184 4.64 -13.90 13.48
N SER A 185 5.34 -13.48 12.42
CA SER A 185 5.67 -12.08 12.17
C SER A 185 5.57 -11.80 10.67
N THR A 186 5.20 -10.56 10.33
CA THR A 186 5.14 -10.02 8.98
C THR A 186 5.54 -8.55 9.01
N CYS A 187 5.81 -7.97 7.86
CA CYS A 187 6.16 -6.56 7.71
C CYS A 187 5.38 -5.93 6.56
N LEU A 188 5.44 -4.61 6.42
CA LEU A 188 5.09 -4.01 5.13
C LEU A 188 6.16 -4.42 4.13
N HIS A 189 5.70 -5.07 3.05
CA HIS A 189 6.57 -5.66 2.05
C HIS A 189 6.65 -4.84 0.77
N ALA A 190 7.87 -4.72 0.24
CA ALA A 190 8.14 -4.36 -1.14
C ALA A 190 8.47 -5.63 -1.95
N TYR A 191 8.16 -5.60 -3.24
CA TYR A 191 8.34 -6.72 -4.18
C TYR A 191 9.03 -6.25 -5.48
N PRO A 192 10.21 -5.63 -5.39
CA PRO A 192 10.82 -4.97 -6.55
C PRO A 192 11.28 -5.96 -7.61
N ARG A 193 11.56 -7.23 -7.26
CA ARG A 193 12.16 -8.23 -8.16
C ARG A 193 11.38 -9.55 -8.21
N TRP A 194 10.09 -9.53 -7.88
CA TRP A 194 9.31 -10.77 -7.72
C TRP A 194 9.33 -11.65 -8.97
N MET A 195 9.35 -11.08 -10.19
CA MET A 195 9.36 -11.90 -11.40
C MET A 195 10.71 -12.63 -11.54
N ASN A 196 11.83 -11.93 -11.36
CA ASN A 196 13.17 -12.52 -11.40
C ASN A 196 13.42 -13.50 -10.24
N GLU A 197 12.94 -13.21 -9.03
CA GLU A 197 13.04 -14.10 -7.87
C GLU A 197 12.27 -15.41 -8.10
N MET A 198 11.13 -15.34 -8.78
CA MET A 198 10.32 -16.51 -9.14
C MET A 198 10.67 -17.12 -10.49
N LYS A 199 11.78 -16.71 -11.14
CA LYS A 199 12.11 -17.11 -12.50
C LYS A 199 12.12 -18.62 -12.75
N SER A 200 12.54 -19.42 -11.76
CA SER A 200 12.51 -20.88 -11.83
C SER A 200 11.09 -21.47 -11.93
N THR A 201 10.10 -20.76 -11.36
CA THR A 201 8.69 -21.16 -11.33
C THR A 201 7.93 -20.58 -12.52
N ILE A 202 8.06 -19.27 -12.77
CA ILE A 202 7.22 -18.56 -13.76
C ILE A 202 7.89 -18.40 -15.13
N GLY A 203 9.20 -18.69 -15.25
CA GLY A 203 9.96 -18.35 -16.46
C GLY A 203 9.48 -19.03 -17.73
N ARG A 204 8.88 -20.21 -17.62
CA ARG A 204 8.30 -20.96 -18.75
C ARG A 204 6.85 -20.58 -19.06
N LEU A 205 6.22 -19.77 -18.22
CA LEU A 205 4.85 -19.31 -18.41
C LEU A 205 4.83 -18.09 -19.34
N ARG A 206 3.71 -17.93 -20.06
CA ARG A 206 3.45 -16.73 -20.86
C ARG A 206 2.78 -15.69 -19.98
N PHE A 207 2.81 -14.43 -20.42
CA PHE A 207 2.11 -13.34 -19.72
C PHE A 207 0.63 -13.64 -19.45
N ARG A 208 -0.06 -14.26 -20.41
CA ARG A 208 -1.49 -14.63 -20.29
C ARG A 208 -1.76 -15.76 -19.29
N ASP A 209 -0.73 -16.51 -18.89
CA ASP A 209 -0.86 -17.63 -17.94
C ASP A 209 -0.57 -17.18 -16.50
N LEU A 210 -0.27 -15.89 -16.29
CA LEU A 210 0.05 -15.30 -15.00
C LEU A 210 -1.08 -14.38 -14.57
N PHE A 211 -1.40 -14.37 -13.28
CA PHE A 211 -2.04 -13.20 -12.69
C PHE A 211 -0.97 -12.11 -12.57
N ILE A 212 -1.24 -10.89 -13.00
CA ILE A 212 -0.24 -9.81 -12.92
C ILE A 212 -0.88 -8.59 -12.27
N PRO A 213 -0.28 -8.05 -11.19
CA PRO A 213 -0.80 -6.85 -10.56
C PRO A 213 -0.64 -5.65 -11.51
N GLY A 214 -1.73 -4.92 -11.69
CA GLY A 214 -1.77 -3.69 -12.45
C GLY A 214 -2.40 -2.55 -11.66
N SER A 215 -2.06 -1.32 -12.04
CA SER A 215 -2.71 -0.12 -11.50
C SER A 215 -3.55 0.57 -12.56
N HIS A 216 -4.75 1.00 -12.19
CA HIS A 216 -5.68 1.76 -13.03
C HIS A 216 -5.31 3.24 -13.02
N ASP A 217 -5.31 3.90 -14.18
CA ASP A 217 -4.87 5.30 -14.31
C ASP A 217 -3.55 5.56 -13.57
N SER A 218 -2.52 4.75 -13.85
CA SER A 218 -1.31 4.63 -13.03
C SER A 218 -0.60 5.97 -12.77
N GLY A 219 -0.64 6.88 -13.73
CA GLY A 219 -0.01 8.21 -13.62
C GLY A 219 -0.84 9.27 -12.89
N SER A 220 -2.04 8.93 -12.43
CA SER A 220 -2.99 9.82 -11.75
C SER A 220 -2.78 9.82 -10.24
N TYR A 221 -1.63 10.33 -9.82
CA TYR A 221 -1.24 10.57 -8.43
C TYR A 221 -0.80 12.02 -8.23
N ARG A 222 -0.61 12.43 -6.97
CA ARG A 222 0.05 13.70 -6.61
C ARG A 222 1.07 13.46 -5.52
N LEU A 223 2.28 13.99 -5.72
CA LEU A 223 3.34 13.89 -4.73
C LEU A 223 2.95 14.67 -3.47
N ASN A 224 3.15 14.06 -2.30
CA ASN A 224 2.86 14.66 -1.00
C ASN A 224 1.37 15.06 -0.85
N PHE A 225 0.48 14.29 -1.48
CA PHE A 225 -0.96 14.51 -1.39
C PHE A 225 -1.54 13.88 -0.13
N ASN A 226 -2.13 14.71 0.73
CA ASN A 226 -2.89 14.28 1.89
C ASN A 226 -4.38 14.55 1.64
N PRO A 227 -5.20 13.51 1.38
CA PRO A 227 -6.62 13.69 1.07
C PRO A 227 -7.40 14.34 2.21
N LEU A 228 -6.97 14.20 3.47
CA LEU A 228 -7.65 14.83 4.62
C LEU A 228 -7.59 16.36 4.60
N HIS A 229 -6.62 16.94 3.90
CA HIS A 229 -6.39 18.39 3.89
C HIS A 229 -6.44 19.01 2.49
N GLN A 230 -6.21 18.21 1.45
CA GLN A 230 -6.02 18.70 0.07
C GLN A 230 -7.03 18.13 -0.92
N GLU A 231 -7.93 17.24 -0.50
CA GLU A 231 -8.99 16.74 -1.37
C GLU A 231 -9.99 17.86 -1.73
N ASN A 232 -10.32 17.91 -3.02
CA ASN A 232 -11.40 18.71 -3.57
C ASN A 232 -12.16 17.88 -4.61
N LEU A 233 -13.21 18.46 -5.20
CA LEU A 233 -14.05 17.74 -6.16
C LEU A 233 -13.24 17.18 -7.34
N VAL A 234 -12.26 17.92 -7.84
CA VAL A 234 -11.44 17.48 -8.98
C VAL A 234 -10.50 16.35 -8.54
N THR A 235 -9.75 16.52 -7.45
CA THR A 235 -8.78 15.50 -7.00
C THR A 235 -9.44 14.21 -6.55
N LYS A 236 -10.62 14.30 -5.92
CA LYS A 236 -11.43 13.14 -5.52
C LYS A 236 -11.81 12.22 -6.69
N TYR A 237 -12.03 12.79 -7.88
CA TYR A 237 -12.48 12.05 -9.06
C TYR A 237 -11.41 11.95 -10.17
N SER A 238 -10.17 12.38 -9.90
CA SER A 238 -9.08 12.33 -10.90
C SER A 238 -7.78 11.75 -10.38
N LEU A 239 -7.67 11.46 -9.08
CA LEU A 239 -6.54 10.72 -8.51
C LEU A 239 -6.96 9.28 -8.23
N CYS A 240 -6.12 8.34 -8.62
CA CYS A 240 -6.35 6.90 -8.49
C CYS A 240 -5.25 6.20 -7.70
N GLN A 241 -4.08 6.83 -7.54
CA GLN A 241 -2.90 6.22 -6.95
C GLN A 241 -2.29 7.14 -5.89
N ASP A 242 -1.77 6.55 -4.81
CA ASP A 242 -1.06 7.26 -3.73
C ASP A 242 0.45 7.36 -3.97
N ASP A 243 1.02 6.35 -4.63
CA ASP A 243 2.43 6.27 -4.99
C ASP A 243 2.66 6.73 -6.42
N ASP A 244 3.89 7.20 -6.68
CA ASP A 244 4.37 7.43 -8.03
C ASP A 244 4.61 6.11 -8.80
N ILE A 245 5.02 6.20 -10.07
CA ILE A 245 5.20 5.01 -10.89
C ILE A 245 6.31 4.14 -10.31
N ARG A 246 7.42 4.72 -9.89
CA ARG A 246 8.51 3.97 -9.27
C ARG A 246 8.03 3.25 -8.00
N GLY A 247 7.31 3.93 -7.12
CA GLY A 247 6.71 3.35 -5.92
C GLY A 247 5.77 2.20 -6.25
N GLN A 248 4.86 2.37 -7.21
CA GLN A 248 3.97 1.29 -7.67
C GLN A 248 4.75 0.06 -8.15
N LEU A 249 5.81 0.26 -8.94
CA LEU A 249 6.67 -0.81 -9.44
C LEU A 249 7.46 -1.50 -8.32
N MET A 250 7.98 -0.75 -7.35
CA MET A 250 8.67 -1.30 -6.16
C MET A 250 7.74 -2.16 -5.30
N HIS A 251 6.44 -1.87 -5.28
CA HIS A 251 5.42 -2.67 -4.57
C HIS A 251 4.80 -3.77 -5.45
N GLY A 252 5.42 -4.08 -6.60
CA GLY A 252 5.16 -5.27 -7.38
C GLY A 252 4.27 -5.08 -8.61
N ILE A 253 3.75 -3.88 -8.89
CA ILE A 253 2.96 -3.61 -10.10
C ILE A 253 3.80 -3.89 -11.35
N ARG A 254 3.23 -4.58 -12.35
CA ARG A 254 3.89 -4.84 -13.65
C ARG A 254 3.02 -4.51 -14.86
N TYR A 255 1.76 -4.15 -14.66
CA TYR A 255 0.90 -3.54 -15.68
C TYR A 255 0.57 -2.10 -15.29
N LEU A 256 0.85 -1.16 -16.18
CA LEU A 256 0.51 0.25 -15.99
C LEU A 256 -0.56 0.67 -17.01
N ASP A 257 -1.69 1.20 -16.52
CA ASP A 257 -2.72 1.85 -17.35
C ASP A 257 -2.34 3.32 -17.59
N ILE A 258 -1.88 3.62 -18.80
CA ILE A 258 -1.32 4.90 -19.21
C ILE A 258 -2.27 5.57 -20.20
N ARG A 259 -2.92 6.64 -19.74
CA ARG A 259 -3.85 7.43 -20.56
C ARG A 259 -3.19 8.73 -20.99
N VAL A 260 -2.89 8.84 -22.28
CA VAL A 260 -2.10 9.94 -22.83
C VAL A 260 -2.99 11.00 -23.47
N GLY A 261 -2.82 12.25 -23.06
CA GLY A 261 -3.35 13.44 -23.73
C GLY A 261 -2.28 14.15 -24.58
N TYR A 262 -2.69 14.72 -25.72
CA TYR A 262 -1.87 15.56 -26.57
C TYR A 262 -2.20 17.04 -26.39
N HIS A 263 -1.19 17.83 -26.04
CA HIS A 263 -1.29 19.26 -25.77
C HIS A 263 -0.31 20.01 -26.66
N PRO A 264 -0.73 20.50 -27.85
CA PRO A 264 0.18 21.11 -28.83
C PRO A 264 0.73 22.49 -28.42
N ASN A 265 0.12 23.12 -27.42
CA ASN A 265 0.44 24.50 -27.00
C ASN A 265 1.29 24.54 -25.71
N THR A 266 1.97 23.44 -25.37
CA THR A 266 2.84 23.31 -24.19
C THR A 266 4.24 22.86 -24.61
N PRO A 267 5.28 23.14 -23.81
CA PRO A 267 6.64 22.69 -24.11
C PRO A 267 6.72 21.17 -24.26
N GLU A 268 6.12 20.43 -23.33
CA GLU A 268 5.87 19.01 -23.46
C GLU A 268 4.60 18.77 -24.26
N LEU A 269 4.62 17.81 -25.19
CA LEU A 269 3.46 17.54 -26.05
C LEU A 269 2.51 16.49 -25.49
N PHE A 270 3.02 15.56 -24.68
CA PHE A 270 2.29 14.41 -24.17
C PHE A 270 2.23 14.44 -22.64
N PHE A 271 1.02 14.32 -22.11
CA PHE A 271 0.74 14.28 -20.69
C PHE A 271 -0.06 13.05 -20.33
N ILE A 272 0.06 12.60 -19.08
CA ILE A 272 -0.91 11.73 -18.45
C ILE A 272 -2.18 12.53 -18.17
N ASN A 273 -3.33 11.94 -18.51
CA ASN A 273 -4.64 12.53 -18.28
C ASN A 273 -5.59 11.51 -17.66
N HIS A 274 -6.41 11.97 -16.70
CA HIS A 274 -7.60 11.24 -16.26
C HIS A 274 -8.83 11.93 -16.85
N GLY A 275 -9.38 11.39 -17.93
CA GLY A 275 -10.36 12.10 -18.76
C GLY A 275 -9.78 13.44 -19.26
N ILE A 276 -10.46 14.55 -18.98
CA ILE A 276 -9.99 15.88 -19.37
C ILE A 276 -8.95 16.49 -18.41
N VAL A 277 -8.73 15.87 -17.24
CA VAL A 277 -7.84 16.41 -16.21
C VAL A 277 -6.41 16.01 -16.54
N ARG A 278 -5.62 17.00 -16.97
CA ARG A 278 -4.18 16.86 -17.18
C ARG A 278 -3.47 16.68 -15.84
N GLN A 279 -2.63 15.66 -15.74
CA GLN A 279 -1.85 15.34 -14.54
C GLN A 279 -0.41 15.83 -14.69
N ARG A 280 0.44 15.06 -15.39
CA ARG A 280 1.90 15.24 -15.47
C ARG A 280 2.45 14.88 -16.85
N PRO A 281 3.62 15.38 -17.25
CA PRO A 281 4.27 14.96 -18.50
C PRO A 281 4.44 13.45 -18.61
N LEU A 282 4.23 12.90 -19.80
CA LEU A 282 4.43 11.47 -20.07
C LEU A 282 5.90 11.05 -19.86
N VAL A 283 6.84 11.95 -20.16
CA VAL A 283 8.29 11.67 -20.03
C VAL A 283 8.68 11.29 -18.60
N GLU A 284 8.09 11.93 -17.57
CA GLU A 284 8.34 11.59 -16.16
C GLU A 284 7.96 10.15 -15.82
N ILE A 285 6.95 9.60 -16.50
CA ILE A 285 6.52 8.21 -16.30
C ILE A 285 7.47 7.25 -17.03
N ILE A 286 7.89 7.61 -18.23
CA ILE A 286 8.84 6.82 -19.00
C ILE A 286 10.17 6.71 -18.24
N ASP A 287 10.69 7.82 -17.72
CA ASP A 287 11.96 7.83 -16.99
C ASP A 287 11.91 6.92 -15.75
N GLN A 288 10.84 6.99 -14.95
CA GLN A 288 10.65 6.10 -13.80
C GLN A 288 10.59 4.62 -14.19
N VAL A 289 9.94 4.28 -15.32
CA VAL A 289 9.90 2.90 -15.83
C VAL A 289 11.29 2.45 -16.28
N LYS A 290 12.03 3.30 -17.00
CA LYS A 290 13.39 3.00 -17.48
C LYS A 290 14.35 2.72 -16.32
N GLU A 291 14.40 3.63 -15.35
CA GLU A 291 15.21 3.46 -14.14
C GLU A 291 14.88 2.13 -13.44
N PHE A 292 13.60 1.80 -13.31
CA PHE A 292 13.18 0.57 -12.67
C PHE A 292 13.63 -0.68 -13.46
N VAL A 293 13.41 -0.74 -14.77
CA VAL A 293 13.76 -1.95 -15.55
C VAL A 293 15.27 -2.11 -15.71
N GLU A 294 16.03 -1.02 -15.80
CA GLU A 294 17.49 -1.04 -15.85
C GLU A 294 18.08 -1.54 -14.52
N GLU A 295 17.48 -1.13 -13.39
CA GLU A 295 17.90 -1.59 -12.06
C GLU A 295 17.48 -3.03 -11.78
N THR A 296 16.28 -3.44 -12.20
CA THR A 296 15.63 -4.68 -11.75
C THR A 296 15.66 -5.83 -12.75
N ASN A 297 15.78 -5.52 -14.04
CA ASN A 297 15.54 -6.46 -15.15
C ASN A 297 14.16 -7.13 -15.10
N GLU A 298 13.17 -6.49 -14.47
CA GLU A 298 11.78 -6.91 -14.50
C GLU A 298 11.13 -6.54 -15.85
N ILE A 299 9.98 -7.14 -16.16
CA ILE A 299 9.26 -6.86 -17.40
C ILE A 299 8.00 -6.05 -17.08
N ILE A 300 7.79 -4.95 -17.78
CA ILE A 300 6.67 -4.02 -17.60
C ILE A 300 5.77 -4.04 -18.83
N ILE A 301 4.47 -4.17 -18.61
CA ILE A 301 3.45 -3.90 -19.62
C ILE A 301 3.03 -2.44 -19.47
N PHE A 302 3.45 -1.62 -20.42
CA PHE A 302 3.09 -0.21 -20.52
C PHE A 302 1.85 -0.09 -21.43
N GLY A 303 0.67 -0.11 -20.81
CA GLY A 303 -0.63 -0.13 -21.49
C GLY A 303 -1.11 1.26 -21.88
N LEU A 304 -1.01 1.62 -23.16
CA LEU A 304 -1.49 2.89 -23.70
C LEU A 304 -2.96 2.79 -24.12
N LYS A 305 -3.83 3.50 -23.41
CA LYS A 305 -5.29 3.36 -23.55
C LYS A 305 -6.04 4.69 -23.58
N GLU A 306 -7.27 4.62 -24.10
CA GLU A 306 -8.30 5.68 -24.21
C GLU A 306 -7.95 6.98 -24.96
N PHE A 307 -6.71 7.45 -24.91
CA PHE A 307 -6.22 8.66 -25.59
C PHE A 307 -7.16 9.88 -25.41
N PRO A 308 -7.43 10.29 -24.15
CA PRO A 308 -8.62 11.08 -23.82
C PRO A 308 -8.64 12.52 -24.35
N VAL A 309 -7.47 13.09 -24.70
CA VAL A 309 -7.37 14.50 -25.12
C VAL A 309 -6.47 14.64 -26.35
N GLY A 310 -6.94 15.37 -27.37
CA GLY A 310 -6.08 15.89 -28.44
C GLY A 310 -5.73 14.92 -29.58
N PHE A 311 -6.16 13.65 -29.55
CA PHE A 311 -5.85 12.68 -30.62
C PHE A 311 -6.75 12.84 -31.86
N GLY A 312 -7.99 13.31 -31.70
CA GLY A 312 -8.92 13.54 -32.80
C GLY A 312 -9.29 12.25 -33.56
N LYS A 313 -9.78 12.41 -34.80
CA LYS A 313 -10.21 11.26 -35.64
C LYS A 313 -9.11 10.68 -36.53
N ASN A 314 -8.04 11.45 -36.80
CA ASN A 314 -6.95 11.01 -37.65
C ASN A 314 -5.81 10.38 -36.83
N LEU A 315 -4.89 9.70 -37.50
CA LEU A 315 -3.78 9.00 -36.84
C LEU A 315 -2.54 9.89 -36.64
N THR A 316 -2.57 11.17 -37.01
CA THR A 316 -1.38 12.04 -36.98
C THR A 316 -0.75 12.13 -35.59
N VAL A 317 -1.59 12.28 -34.55
CA VAL A 317 -1.10 12.36 -33.17
C VAL A 317 -0.66 10.98 -32.66
N HIS A 318 -1.32 9.91 -33.09
CA HIS A 318 -0.88 8.55 -32.81
C HIS A 318 0.51 8.26 -33.39
N HIS A 319 0.80 8.70 -34.62
CA HIS A 319 2.13 8.61 -35.22
C HIS A 319 3.17 9.35 -34.36
N LYS A 320 2.87 10.59 -33.94
CA LYS A 320 3.77 11.35 -33.05
C LYS A 320 4.02 10.62 -31.74
N LEU A 321 3.00 10.02 -31.13
CA LEU A 321 3.16 9.27 -29.89
C LEU A 321 3.99 7.99 -30.10
N ALA A 322 3.77 7.25 -31.18
CA ALA A 322 4.57 6.06 -31.49
C ALA A 322 6.05 6.41 -31.66
N HIS A 323 6.37 7.49 -32.37
CA HIS A 323 7.75 8.00 -32.47
C HIS A 323 8.29 8.42 -31.10
N PHE A 324 7.52 9.19 -30.34
CA PHE A 324 7.90 9.62 -29.00
C PHE A 324 8.25 8.43 -28.08
N LEU A 325 7.43 7.38 -28.06
CA LEU A 325 7.69 6.17 -27.27
C LEU A 325 8.95 5.44 -27.73
N LYS A 326 9.14 5.30 -29.05
CA LYS A 326 10.34 4.66 -29.61
C LYS A 326 11.61 5.42 -29.23
N ASP A 327 11.59 6.75 -29.33
CA ASP A 327 12.75 7.60 -29.05
C ASP A 327 13.14 7.56 -27.56
N HIS A 328 12.17 7.46 -26.65
CA HIS A 328 12.44 7.47 -25.22
C HIS A 328 12.78 6.10 -24.63
N PHE A 329 12.05 5.03 -25.01
CA PHE A 329 12.31 3.68 -24.52
C PHE A 329 13.45 2.98 -25.28
N GLY A 330 13.63 3.27 -26.57
CA GLY A 330 14.72 2.73 -27.38
C GLY A 330 14.80 1.20 -27.34
N GLU A 331 15.98 0.68 -26.98
CA GLU A 331 16.29 -0.75 -26.96
C GLU A 331 15.56 -1.53 -25.86
N LEU A 332 15.00 -0.84 -24.85
CA LEU A 332 14.24 -1.48 -23.78
C LEU A 332 12.91 -2.06 -24.28
N VAL A 333 12.41 -1.61 -25.44
CA VAL A 333 11.15 -2.09 -26.00
C VAL A 333 11.27 -3.55 -26.42
N VAL A 334 10.42 -4.41 -25.86
CA VAL A 334 10.30 -5.80 -26.30
C VAL A 334 9.82 -5.80 -27.74
N HIS A 335 10.53 -6.50 -28.63
CA HIS A 335 10.13 -6.53 -30.04
C HIS A 335 8.82 -7.33 -30.21
N PRO A 336 7.78 -6.82 -30.91
CA PRO A 336 6.49 -7.50 -31.05
C PRO A 336 6.51 -8.88 -31.71
N SER A 337 7.61 -9.28 -32.35
CA SER A 337 7.82 -10.67 -32.79
C SER A 337 7.80 -11.69 -31.64
N ALA A 338 8.00 -11.26 -30.39
CA ALA A 338 7.77 -12.10 -29.22
C ALA A 338 6.29 -12.50 -29.09
N THR A 339 5.38 -11.60 -29.47
CA THR A 339 3.92 -11.73 -29.32
C THR A 339 3.48 -11.96 -27.85
N TRP A 340 2.18 -11.95 -27.59
CA TRP A 340 1.64 -12.35 -26.27
C TRP A 340 1.83 -13.84 -25.95
N ARG A 341 2.36 -14.63 -26.90
CA ARG A 341 2.65 -16.06 -26.73
C ARG A 341 4.06 -16.34 -26.23
N ALA A 342 4.95 -15.35 -26.18
CA ALA A 342 6.29 -15.53 -25.63
C ALA A 342 6.24 -15.89 -24.14
N THR A 343 7.16 -16.74 -23.72
CA THR A 343 7.41 -16.99 -22.30
C THR A 343 8.22 -15.85 -21.69
N LEU A 344 8.19 -15.73 -20.36
CA LEU A 344 9.03 -14.74 -19.68
C LEU A 344 10.53 -14.96 -19.94
N ASN A 345 10.97 -16.22 -20.04
CA ASN A 345 12.36 -16.56 -20.38
C ASN A 345 12.74 -16.06 -21.78
N ASP A 346 11.83 -16.15 -22.77
CA ASP A 346 12.08 -15.62 -24.11
C ASP A 346 12.35 -14.12 -24.08
N ILE A 347 11.61 -13.38 -23.25
CA ILE A 347 11.74 -11.93 -23.13
C ILE A 347 13.00 -11.55 -22.36
N TRP A 348 13.25 -12.15 -21.20
CA TRP A 348 14.47 -11.91 -20.42
C TRP A 348 15.75 -12.21 -21.21
N SER A 349 15.74 -13.21 -22.08
CA SER A 349 16.90 -13.56 -22.92
C SER A 349 17.28 -12.45 -23.92
N ARG A 350 16.34 -11.57 -24.27
CA ARG A 350 16.52 -10.48 -25.24
C ARG A 350 17.09 -9.21 -24.63
N LYS A 351 17.19 -9.11 -23.29
CA LYS A 351 17.54 -7.88 -22.57
C LYS A 351 16.61 -6.71 -22.93
N GLN A 352 15.34 -7.02 -23.15
CA GLN A 352 14.26 -6.08 -23.39
C GLN A 352 13.23 -6.25 -22.26
N ASN A 353 12.58 -5.17 -21.86
CA ASN A 353 11.84 -5.14 -20.59
C ASN A 353 10.49 -4.43 -20.69
N VAL A 354 10.26 -3.61 -21.72
CA VAL A 354 9.03 -2.79 -21.82
C VAL A 354 8.17 -3.26 -22.99
N ILE A 355 6.98 -3.76 -22.70
CA ILE A 355 5.96 -4.09 -23.70
C ILE A 355 5.07 -2.86 -23.89
N LEU A 356 5.09 -2.27 -25.08
CA LEU A 356 4.19 -1.16 -25.45
C LEU A 356 2.87 -1.71 -25.98
N ALA A 357 1.88 -1.88 -25.10
CA ALA A 357 0.57 -2.41 -25.45
C ALA A 357 -0.38 -1.25 -25.83
N TYR A 358 -0.76 -1.14 -27.10
CA TYR A 358 -1.39 0.06 -27.66
C TYR A 358 -2.85 -0.18 -28.08
N ASP A 359 -3.78 0.60 -27.51
CA ASP A 359 -5.22 0.40 -27.69
C ASP A 359 -5.81 1.13 -28.92
N LYS A 360 -5.21 0.86 -30.08
CA LYS A 360 -5.70 1.31 -31.38
C LYS A 360 -5.14 0.40 -32.47
N GLN A 361 -5.94 -0.59 -32.88
CA GLN A 361 -5.50 -1.65 -33.80
C GLN A 361 -4.89 -1.12 -35.11
N GLU A 362 -5.47 -0.06 -35.69
CA GLU A 362 -4.94 0.59 -36.90
C GLU A 362 -3.48 1.06 -36.70
N VAL A 363 -3.15 1.62 -35.54
CA VAL A 363 -1.79 2.09 -35.22
C VAL A 363 -0.87 0.91 -34.98
N VAL A 364 -1.33 -0.14 -34.30
CA VAL A 364 -0.57 -1.38 -34.10
C VAL A 364 -0.17 -2.00 -35.44
N GLN A 365 -1.08 -2.02 -36.41
CA GLN A 365 -0.82 -2.52 -37.78
C GLN A 365 0.20 -1.67 -38.54
N LEU A 366 0.23 -0.35 -38.31
CA LEU A 366 1.20 0.57 -38.92
C LEU A 366 2.59 0.50 -38.28
N TYR A 367 2.68 0.04 -37.02
CA TYR A 367 3.92 -0.07 -36.25
C TYR A 367 4.19 -1.50 -35.74
N PRO A 368 4.25 -2.52 -36.62
CA PRO A 368 4.37 -3.93 -36.21
C PRO A 368 5.73 -4.29 -35.60
N HIS A 369 6.71 -3.38 -35.67
CA HIS A 369 8.04 -3.54 -35.10
C HIS A 369 8.19 -2.85 -33.72
N LEU A 370 7.14 -2.18 -33.24
CA LEU A 370 7.17 -1.39 -32.01
C LEU A 370 6.03 -1.72 -31.04
N LEU A 371 4.81 -1.90 -31.55
CA LEU A 371 3.62 -1.96 -30.71
C LEU A 371 3.02 -3.36 -30.62
N PHE A 372 2.58 -3.73 -29.43
CA PHE A 372 1.72 -4.88 -29.17
C PHE A 372 0.26 -4.46 -29.24
N GLY A 373 -0.63 -5.39 -29.60
CA GLY A 373 -2.06 -5.23 -29.35
C GLY A 373 -2.32 -5.01 -27.86
N SER A 374 -3.33 -4.21 -27.51
CA SER A 374 -3.67 -3.88 -26.13
C SER A 374 -4.04 -5.13 -25.31
N VAL A 375 -3.82 -5.04 -24.00
CA VAL A 375 -4.43 -5.96 -23.04
C VAL A 375 -5.91 -5.60 -22.95
N GLU A 376 -6.80 -6.56 -23.19
CA GLU A 376 -8.25 -6.31 -23.10
C GLU A 376 -8.66 -5.94 -21.68
N GLN A 377 -9.49 -4.91 -21.54
CA GLN A 377 -10.00 -4.47 -20.25
C GLN A 377 -11.36 -5.10 -19.99
N ARG A 378 -11.46 -5.89 -18.93
CA ARG A 378 -12.72 -6.44 -18.43
C ARG A 378 -13.10 -5.68 -17.15
N TRP A 379 -14.07 -4.77 -17.27
CA TRP A 379 -14.50 -3.93 -16.17
C TRP A 379 -15.96 -4.23 -15.79
N GLY A 380 -16.16 -4.81 -14.61
CA GLY A 380 -17.51 -5.16 -14.14
C GLY A 380 -18.36 -3.95 -13.79
N ASN A 381 -17.74 -2.80 -13.49
CA ASN A 381 -18.42 -1.58 -13.04
C ASN A 381 -19.41 -1.83 -11.87
N VAL A 382 -18.91 -2.48 -10.82
CA VAL A 382 -19.67 -2.87 -9.62
C VAL A 382 -18.99 -2.34 -8.36
N GLN A 383 -19.76 -2.19 -7.28
CA GLN A 383 -19.29 -1.61 -6.01
C GLN A 383 -19.33 -2.59 -4.83
N LYS A 384 -19.73 -3.84 -5.06
CA LYS A 384 -19.79 -4.88 -4.02
C LYS A 384 -18.91 -6.05 -4.39
N TRP A 385 -18.32 -6.69 -3.37
CA TRP A 385 -17.46 -7.85 -3.54
C TRP A 385 -18.17 -9.00 -4.27
N ALA A 386 -19.38 -9.36 -3.84
CA ALA A 386 -20.13 -10.48 -4.43
C ALA A 386 -20.40 -10.28 -5.94
N ASP A 387 -20.71 -9.04 -6.35
CA ASP A 387 -20.96 -8.71 -7.75
C ASP A 387 -19.65 -8.76 -8.58
N LEU A 388 -18.54 -8.30 -7.99
CA LEU A 388 -17.22 -8.37 -8.61
C LEU A 388 -16.77 -9.83 -8.79
N GLU A 389 -16.96 -10.65 -7.76
CA GLU A 389 -16.63 -12.08 -7.80
C GLU A 389 -17.43 -12.80 -8.88
N ALA A 390 -18.75 -12.55 -8.96
CA ALA A 390 -19.60 -13.11 -10.01
C ALA A 390 -19.14 -12.69 -11.41
N PHE A 391 -18.80 -11.41 -11.60
CA PHE A 391 -18.26 -10.91 -12.86
C PHE A 391 -16.95 -11.60 -13.25
N LEU A 392 -16.00 -11.72 -12.31
CA LEU A 392 -14.70 -12.34 -12.59
C LEU A 392 -14.83 -13.82 -12.95
N ARG A 393 -15.68 -14.58 -12.24
CA ARG A 393 -15.94 -16.00 -12.55
C ARG A 393 -16.54 -16.19 -13.94
N ALA A 394 -17.51 -15.36 -14.31
CA ALA A 394 -18.12 -15.42 -15.63
C ALA A 394 -17.14 -15.13 -16.78
N ASN A 395 -16.11 -14.31 -16.54
CA ASN A 395 -15.08 -14.04 -17.55
C ASN A 395 -14.00 -15.12 -17.60
N SER A 396 -13.64 -15.72 -16.45
CA SER A 396 -12.61 -16.77 -16.42
C SER A 396 -13.01 -18.05 -17.16
N ASP A 397 -14.31 -18.34 -17.25
CA ASP A 397 -14.82 -19.54 -17.95
C ASP A 397 -14.86 -19.36 -19.48
N ASN A 398 -14.82 -18.12 -19.97
CA ASN A 398 -14.86 -17.80 -21.40
C ASN A 398 -13.46 -17.69 -22.05
N ASP A 399 -12.39 -17.60 -21.26
CA ASP A 399 -11.00 -17.42 -21.72
C ASP A 399 -10.23 -18.75 -21.96
N VAL A 400 -10.92 -19.90 -21.94
CA VAL A 400 -10.32 -21.24 -22.11
C VAL A 400 -10.15 -21.66 -23.58
N SER A 401 -10.30 -20.74 -24.56
CA SER A 401 -10.13 -21.03 -25.99
C SER A 401 -8.82 -20.49 -26.59
#